data_AF-A0A970NHU0-F1
#
_entry.id   AF-A0A970NHU0-F1
#
_cell.length_a   1.000
_cell.length_b   1.000
_cell.length_c   1.000
_cell.angle_alpha   90.00
_cell.angle_beta   90.00
_cell.angle_gamma   90.00
#
_symmetry.space_group_name_H-M   'P 1'
#
loop_
_entity.id
_entity.type
_entity.pdbx_description
1 polymer ?
#
loop_
_entity_poly.entity_id
_entity_poly.type
_entity_poly.pdbx_seq_one_letter_code
_entity_poly.pdbx_strand_id
1 'polypeptide(L)'
;MPLFLVLIGSLMAALPEPDFELLLNGRDLEGWTAGGDETGWIVEEDGVLLTVGTVDGGWLSTDREYADFVLRLEYMLSEVGNSGVLIRGLAPGSADIEVQLLAPWTPYRDDLHCTGSLYGHVAVDPRPDETTGIWHSLEITAIGKSLSVVVDGVEVCRANTDEVPTLAGSALSGHIALQSSHSGPEEWVRFRNIRIRDLDAEPGHLAYQLRSDDPAIRRHAQEFSARLGAAMVPDLLRLHAEGTPESISTAADALTYIVAGSGRDGSDATALSAALARELAGTWPTPTRAFVLEALALVGSSACVPAIAACLDEPVLAHPAASALSRIGGPTAIEALSAAVTGPDLEAALAAVSGLSTMGSGSGLHALASALGAASPVLRASAVTALGSVGTEATAPVIVAALRDGNPAVRAAAHSAVLRLATRLWESDRSTAHLLLERAIGAADSRVARVSALVAAIRLGADDASPALTLGRARDVEAVEEAERIAQTP
;
A
#
# COMPACT_ATOMS: atom_id res chain seq x y z
N MET A 1 -57.02 -27.32 -42.62
CA MET A 1 -56.27 -27.11 -41.37
C MET A 1 -55.04 -26.29 -41.70
N PRO A 2 -54.93 -25.03 -41.24
CA PRO A 2 -53.69 -24.28 -41.41
C PRO A 2 -52.69 -24.73 -40.34
N LEU A 3 -51.43 -24.88 -40.77
CA LEU A 3 -50.28 -25.26 -39.97
C LEU A 3 -49.82 -24.02 -39.18
N PHE A 4 -49.86 -24.09 -37.86
CA PHE A 4 -49.31 -23.06 -36.97
C PHE A 4 -47.78 -23.08 -37.08
N LEU A 5 -47.19 -21.97 -37.52
CA LEU A 5 -45.76 -21.73 -37.44
C LEU A 5 -45.48 -21.18 -36.03
N VAL A 6 -44.94 -22.00 -35.15
CA VAL A 6 -44.42 -21.55 -33.84
C VAL A 6 -43.07 -20.89 -34.11
N LEU A 7 -43.02 -19.56 -34.04
CA LEU A 7 -41.75 -18.84 -33.94
C LEU A 7 -41.19 -19.13 -32.54
N ILE A 8 -40.21 -20.02 -32.47
CA ILE A 8 -39.38 -20.15 -31.26
C ILE A 8 -38.46 -18.93 -31.27
N GLY A 9 -38.76 -17.95 -30.41
CA GLY A 9 -37.85 -16.85 -30.12
C GLY A 9 -36.55 -17.43 -29.59
N SER A 10 -35.53 -17.48 -30.44
CA SER A 10 -34.21 -17.92 -30.03
C SER A 10 -33.62 -16.82 -29.14
N LEU A 11 -33.49 -17.10 -27.85
CA LEU A 11 -32.71 -16.32 -26.91
C LEU A 11 -31.26 -16.27 -27.42
N MET A 12 -30.90 -15.20 -28.14
CA MET A 12 -29.48 -14.88 -28.30
C MET A 12 -29.04 -14.28 -26.98
N ALA A 13 -28.52 -15.13 -26.08
CA ALA A 13 -27.61 -14.64 -25.07
C ALA A 13 -26.51 -13.85 -25.80
N ALA A 14 -26.32 -12.58 -25.43
CA ALA A 14 -25.20 -11.80 -25.94
C ALA A 14 -23.92 -12.63 -25.75
N LEU A 15 -23.07 -12.69 -26.78
CA LEU A 15 -21.79 -13.37 -26.68
C LEU A 15 -21.04 -12.84 -25.44
N PRO A 16 -20.43 -13.71 -24.63
CA PRO A 16 -19.73 -13.25 -23.43
C PRO A 16 -18.65 -12.25 -23.84
N GLU A 17 -18.81 -11.01 -23.36
CA GLU A 17 -17.81 -9.96 -23.47
C GLU A 17 -16.89 -10.09 -22.25
N PRO A 18 -15.64 -10.52 -22.41
CA PRO A 18 -14.77 -10.92 -21.30
C PRO A 18 -14.45 -9.80 -20.32
N ASP A 19 -14.58 -8.54 -20.75
CA ASP A 19 -14.29 -7.35 -19.94
C ASP A 19 -15.53 -6.82 -19.19
N PHE A 20 -16.68 -7.49 -19.31
CA PHE A 20 -17.92 -7.11 -18.63
C PHE A 20 -18.36 -8.19 -17.64
N GLU A 21 -18.59 -7.80 -16.39
CA GLU A 21 -19.22 -8.64 -15.37
C GLU A 21 -20.73 -8.38 -15.31
N LEU A 22 -21.52 -9.42 -15.01
CA LEU A 22 -22.95 -9.27 -14.75
C LEU A 22 -23.15 -8.69 -13.36
N LEU A 23 -23.87 -7.57 -13.27
CA LEU A 23 -24.29 -7.02 -11.97
C LEU A 23 -25.55 -7.72 -11.45
N LEU A 24 -26.45 -8.15 -12.33
CA LEU A 24 -27.63 -8.94 -11.96
C LEU A 24 -27.39 -10.41 -12.32
N ASN A 25 -27.46 -11.30 -11.34
CA ASN A 25 -27.20 -12.73 -11.54
C ASN A 25 -28.36 -13.50 -12.21
N GLY A 26 -29.50 -12.82 -12.45
CA GLY A 26 -30.71 -13.37 -13.08
C GLY A 26 -31.50 -14.35 -12.22
N ARG A 27 -31.19 -14.45 -10.91
CA ARG A 27 -31.85 -15.37 -9.97
C ARG A 27 -32.42 -14.65 -8.75
N ASP A 28 -31.66 -13.71 -8.21
CA ASP A 28 -32.01 -12.92 -7.04
C ASP A 28 -31.29 -11.56 -7.08
N LEU A 29 -31.34 -10.82 -5.97
CA LEU A 29 -30.78 -9.48 -5.82
C LEU A 29 -29.43 -9.51 -5.06
N GLU A 30 -28.69 -10.62 -5.08
CA GLU A 30 -27.35 -10.66 -4.48
C GLU A 30 -26.45 -9.56 -5.07
N GLY A 31 -25.77 -8.80 -4.22
CA GLY A 31 -24.96 -7.64 -4.61
C GLY A 31 -25.76 -6.33 -4.77
N TRP A 32 -27.06 -6.36 -4.48
CA TRP A 32 -27.93 -5.20 -4.49
C TRP A 32 -28.69 -5.03 -3.17
N THR A 33 -28.84 -3.77 -2.77
CA THR A 33 -29.70 -3.35 -1.67
C THR A 33 -30.91 -2.62 -2.25
N ALA A 34 -32.11 -3.05 -1.88
CA ALA A 34 -33.35 -2.35 -2.22
C ALA A 34 -33.79 -1.44 -1.07
N GLY A 35 -34.37 -0.28 -1.40
CA GLY A 35 -34.94 0.64 -0.44
C GLY A 35 -36.06 1.50 -1.02
N GLY A 36 -36.79 2.18 -0.14
CA GLY A 36 -38.11 2.77 -0.45
C GLY A 36 -39.26 1.87 0.02
N ASP A 37 -40.50 2.25 -0.30
CA ASP A 37 -41.70 1.51 0.11
C ASP A 37 -41.94 0.27 -0.77
N GLU A 38 -42.45 -0.82 -0.15
CA GLU A 38 -42.78 -2.14 -0.74
C GLU A 38 -42.06 -2.40 -2.08
N THR A 39 -40.84 -2.93 -2.00
CA THR A 39 -39.74 -2.75 -2.97
C THR A 39 -40.05 -2.91 -4.46
N GLY A 40 -41.16 -3.53 -4.89
CA GLY A 40 -41.60 -3.55 -6.28
C GLY A 40 -40.68 -4.32 -7.26
N TRP A 41 -39.47 -4.69 -6.83
CA TRP A 41 -38.45 -5.40 -7.57
C TRP A 41 -38.70 -6.91 -7.57
N ILE A 42 -38.88 -7.48 -8.75
CA ILE A 42 -39.15 -8.90 -8.97
C ILE A 42 -38.18 -9.41 -10.03
N VAL A 43 -37.43 -10.47 -9.72
CA VAL A 43 -36.65 -11.21 -10.73
C VAL A 43 -37.56 -12.27 -11.34
N GLU A 44 -37.90 -12.12 -12.62
CA GLU A 44 -38.72 -13.06 -13.40
C GLU A 44 -37.88 -14.33 -13.76
N GLU A 45 -38.54 -15.43 -14.16
CA GLU A 45 -37.89 -16.74 -14.39
C GLU A 45 -36.80 -16.73 -15.48
N ASP A 46 -36.81 -15.74 -16.39
CA ASP A 46 -35.84 -15.57 -17.47
C ASP A 46 -34.69 -14.60 -17.10
N GLY A 47 -34.62 -14.17 -15.85
CA GLY A 47 -33.60 -13.27 -15.32
C GLY A 47 -33.87 -11.78 -15.61
N VAL A 48 -35.06 -11.44 -16.11
CA VAL A 48 -35.52 -10.06 -16.24
C VAL A 48 -35.85 -9.50 -14.85
N LEU A 49 -35.38 -8.29 -14.56
CA LEU A 49 -35.74 -7.54 -13.38
C LEU A 49 -36.94 -6.64 -13.72
N LEU A 50 -38.10 -6.95 -13.15
CA LEU A 50 -39.31 -6.15 -13.23
C LEU A 50 -39.42 -5.23 -12.01
N THR A 51 -39.80 -3.97 -12.25
CA THR A 51 -40.31 -3.07 -11.23
C THR A 51 -41.65 -2.51 -11.63
N VAL A 52 -42.57 -2.39 -10.67
CA VAL A 52 -43.88 -1.75 -10.84
C VAL A 52 -43.96 -0.44 -10.07
N GLY A 53 -44.94 0.41 -10.42
CA GLY A 53 -45.19 1.69 -9.77
C GLY A 53 -45.38 1.59 -8.26
N THR A 54 -44.58 2.31 -7.49
CA THR A 54 -44.79 2.51 -6.03
C THR A 54 -45.12 3.97 -5.74
N VAL A 55 -46.02 4.22 -4.78
CA VAL A 55 -46.60 5.56 -4.51
C VAL A 55 -45.54 6.58 -4.11
N ASP A 56 -44.53 6.17 -3.34
CA ASP A 56 -43.44 7.03 -2.85
C ASP A 56 -42.10 6.78 -3.57
N GLY A 57 -42.09 5.91 -4.59
CA GLY A 57 -40.88 5.51 -5.29
C GLY A 57 -40.00 4.52 -4.52
N GLY A 58 -39.11 3.86 -5.24
CA GLY A 58 -38.18 2.86 -4.71
C GLY A 58 -36.90 2.83 -5.51
N TRP A 59 -35.87 2.18 -4.98
CA TRP A 59 -34.59 2.06 -5.64
C TRP A 59 -33.96 0.71 -5.38
N LEU A 60 -33.11 0.29 -6.32
CA LEU A 60 -32.24 -0.88 -6.18
C LEU A 60 -30.81 -0.43 -6.46
N SER A 61 -29.96 -0.46 -5.44
CA SER A 61 -28.61 0.10 -5.46
C SER A 61 -27.56 -0.99 -5.34
N THR A 62 -26.47 -0.89 -6.08
CA THR A 62 -25.32 -1.79 -5.93
C THR A 62 -24.77 -1.69 -4.50
N ASP A 63 -24.33 -2.80 -3.93
CA ASP A 63 -23.67 -2.81 -2.61
C ASP A 63 -22.28 -2.15 -2.67
N ARG A 64 -21.63 -2.25 -3.83
CA ARG A 64 -20.31 -1.67 -4.11
C ARG A 64 -20.43 -0.29 -4.76
N GLU A 65 -19.38 0.49 -4.58
CA GLU A 65 -19.18 1.77 -5.24
C GLU A 65 -18.26 1.61 -6.46
N TYR A 66 -18.53 2.39 -7.50
CA TYR A 66 -17.75 2.46 -8.73
C TYR A 66 -17.37 3.91 -9.03
N ALA A 67 -16.15 4.15 -9.52
CA ALA A 67 -15.69 5.46 -9.96
C ALA A 67 -15.71 5.55 -11.49
N ASP A 68 -14.82 4.79 -12.12
CA ASP A 68 -14.64 4.74 -13.56
C ASP A 68 -15.18 3.43 -14.13
N PHE A 69 -16.17 3.53 -15.00
CA PHE A 69 -16.84 2.35 -15.53
C PHE A 69 -17.52 2.57 -16.88
N VAL A 70 -17.81 1.45 -17.54
CA VAL A 70 -18.80 1.37 -18.63
C VAL A 70 -19.93 0.45 -18.17
N LEU A 71 -21.11 1.01 -17.94
CA LEU A 71 -22.33 0.28 -17.59
C LEU A 71 -23.14 0.04 -18.86
N ARG A 72 -23.59 -1.20 -19.06
CA ARG A 72 -24.52 -1.58 -20.13
C ARG A 72 -25.70 -2.28 -19.55
N LEU A 73 -26.89 -1.96 -20.05
CA LEU A 73 -28.12 -2.68 -19.74
C LEU A 73 -29.09 -2.59 -20.91
N GLU A 74 -30.12 -3.42 -20.87
CA GLU A 74 -31.30 -3.25 -21.70
C GLU A 74 -32.48 -2.90 -20.81
N TYR A 75 -33.33 -1.98 -21.28
CA TYR A 75 -34.54 -1.56 -20.58
C TYR A 75 -35.76 -1.65 -21.50
N MET A 76 -36.94 -1.77 -20.90
CA MET A 76 -38.23 -1.69 -21.55
C MET A 76 -39.22 -0.99 -20.63
N LEU A 77 -39.90 0.03 -21.16
CA LEU A 77 -40.92 0.80 -20.46
C LEU A 77 -42.32 0.37 -20.91
N SER A 78 -43.31 0.44 -20.01
CA SER A 78 -44.72 0.49 -20.36
C SER A 78 -45.08 1.74 -21.17
N GLU A 79 -46.32 1.81 -21.68
CA GLU A 79 -46.82 2.94 -22.48
C GLU A 79 -46.60 4.32 -21.80
N VAL A 80 -46.75 4.35 -20.48
CA VAL A 80 -46.33 5.46 -19.60
C VAL A 80 -45.33 4.89 -18.60
N GLY A 81 -44.32 5.65 -18.23
CA GLY A 81 -43.30 5.22 -17.29
C GLY A 81 -42.28 6.32 -17.02
N ASN A 82 -41.80 6.36 -15.78
CA ASN A 82 -40.75 7.25 -15.31
C ASN A 82 -39.80 6.45 -14.42
N SER A 83 -38.53 6.39 -14.80
CA SER A 83 -37.47 5.71 -14.07
C SER A 83 -36.14 6.37 -14.45
N GLY A 84 -35.04 5.82 -13.95
CA GLY A 84 -33.72 6.35 -14.19
C GLY A 84 -32.64 5.41 -13.71
N VAL A 85 -31.43 5.64 -14.22
CA VAL A 85 -30.20 5.02 -13.71
C VAL A 85 -29.42 6.09 -12.98
N LEU A 86 -29.34 5.95 -11.66
CA LEU A 86 -28.60 6.83 -10.77
C LEU A 86 -27.14 6.35 -10.76
N ILE A 87 -26.20 7.27 -10.93
CA ILE A 87 -24.77 6.96 -10.89
C ILE A 87 -24.06 7.83 -9.85
N ARG A 88 -22.99 7.25 -9.27
CA ARG A 88 -22.09 7.89 -8.30
C ARG A 88 -22.82 8.46 -7.08
N GLY A 89 -23.88 7.78 -6.63
CA GLY A 89 -24.60 8.14 -5.41
C GLY A 89 -23.74 7.90 -4.16
N LEU A 90 -23.58 8.92 -3.31
CA LEU A 90 -22.76 8.84 -2.08
C LEU A 90 -23.38 7.96 -0.97
N ALA A 91 -24.64 7.57 -1.14
CA ALA A 91 -25.34 6.60 -0.30
C ALA A 91 -26.24 5.71 -1.18
N PRO A 92 -26.56 4.48 -0.74
CA PRO A 92 -27.48 3.60 -1.46
C PRO A 92 -28.80 4.30 -1.79
N GLY A 93 -29.21 4.25 -3.06
CA GLY A 93 -30.45 4.87 -3.56
C GLY A 93 -30.41 6.37 -3.77
N SER A 94 -29.30 7.04 -3.44
CA SER A 94 -29.09 8.45 -3.80
C SER A 94 -28.54 8.57 -5.22
N ALA A 95 -28.83 9.69 -5.89
CA ALA A 95 -28.15 10.09 -7.12
C ALA A 95 -27.27 11.29 -6.81
N ASP A 96 -26.04 11.27 -7.32
CA ASP A 96 -25.38 12.52 -7.67
C ASP A 96 -25.77 12.94 -9.10
N ILE A 97 -25.92 11.97 -10.00
CA ILE A 97 -26.34 12.17 -11.39
C ILE A 97 -27.35 11.08 -11.78
N GLU A 98 -28.42 11.46 -12.49
CA GLU A 98 -29.43 10.55 -13.01
C GLU A 98 -29.41 10.57 -14.55
N VAL A 99 -29.33 9.39 -15.15
CA VAL A 99 -29.62 9.16 -16.57
C VAL A 99 -31.10 8.78 -16.67
N GLN A 100 -31.89 9.67 -17.26
CA GLN A 100 -33.33 9.55 -17.26
C GLN A 100 -33.81 8.42 -18.17
N LEU A 101 -34.87 7.70 -17.76
CA LEU A 101 -35.67 6.80 -18.59
C LEU A 101 -37.13 7.26 -18.53
N LEU A 102 -37.66 7.78 -19.63
CA LEU A 102 -38.99 8.39 -19.63
C LEU A 102 -39.79 7.97 -20.86
N ALA A 103 -40.96 7.39 -20.66
CA ALA A 103 -41.86 7.10 -21.76
C ALA A 103 -42.30 8.39 -22.48
N PRO A 104 -42.53 8.36 -23.80
CA PRO A 104 -42.82 9.56 -24.60
C PRO A 104 -44.18 10.19 -24.27
N TRP A 105 -45.10 9.42 -23.66
CA TRP A 105 -46.44 9.87 -23.28
C TRP A 105 -46.53 10.43 -21.85
N THR A 106 -45.42 10.44 -21.10
CA THR A 106 -45.37 11.01 -19.74
C THR A 106 -45.36 12.56 -19.80
N PRO A 107 -46.20 13.26 -19.02
CA PRO A 107 -46.24 14.74 -18.99
C PRO A 107 -44.93 15.38 -18.47
N TYR A 108 -44.73 16.66 -18.81
CA TYR A 108 -43.56 17.48 -18.42
C TYR A 108 -42.23 16.94 -18.96
N ARG A 109 -42.06 17.07 -20.28
CA ARG A 109 -40.95 16.48 -21.04
C ARG A 109 -40.42 17.49 -22.06
N ASP A 110 -39.10 17.59 -22.14
CA ASP A 110 -38.34 18.30 -23.17
C ASP A 110 -37.06 17.49 -23.47
N ASP A 111 -36.04 18.08 -24.09
CA ASP A 111 -34.77 17.37 -24.37
C ASP A 111 -33.88 17.24 -23.11
N LEU A 112 -34.13 18.04 -22.06
CA LEU A 112 -33.44 17.99 -20.77
C LEU A 112 -34.05 16.94 -19.82
N HIS A 113 -35.31 16.59 -20.05
CA HIS A 113 -36.09 15.64 -19.25
C HIS A 113 -36.68 14.55 -20.17
N CYS A 114 -35.82 13.72 -20.75
CA CYS A 114 -36.22 12.58 -21.59
C CYS A 114 -35.18 11.46 -21.56
N THR A 115 -35.47 10.34 -22.21
CA THR A 115 -34.60 9.17 -22.13
C THR A 115 -33.19 9.49 -22.60
N GLY A 116 -32.19 9.19 -21.77
CA GLY A 116 -30.78 9.39 -22.05
C GLY A 116 -30.23 10.77 -21.70
N SER A 117 -31.06 11.72 -21.25
CA SER A 117 -30.55 12.99 -20.72
C SER A 117 -29.85 12.79 -19.38
N LEU A 118 -28.87 13.66 -19.07
CA LEU A 118 -28.47 13.86 -17.68
C LEU A 118 -29.53 14.74 -17.05
N TYR A 119 -30.42 14.16 -16.26
CA TYR A 119 -31.70 14.74 -15.88
C TYR A 119 -31.54 16.16 -15.31
N GLY A 120 -32.18 17.14 -15.93
CA GLY A 120 -32.12 18.55 -15.48
C GLY A 120 -30.78 19.26 -15.71
N HIS A 121 -29.77 18.58 -16.29
CA HIS A 121 -28.40 19.08 -16.41
C HIS A 121 -27.91 19.19 -17.85
N VAL A 122 -28.08 18.13 -18.66
CA VAL A 122 -27.61 18.10 -20.05
C VAL A 122 -28.65 17.45 -20.93
N ALA A 123 -29.09 18.21 -21.93
CA ALA A 123 -30.11 17.77 -22.89
C ALA A 123 -29.53 16.79 -23.90
N VAL A 124 -30.38 15.90 -24.42
CA VAL A 124 -29.98 14.97 -25.49
C VAL A 124 -29.81 15.68 -26.83
N ASP A 125 -28.83 15.24 -27.62
CA ASP A 125 -28.65 15.62 -29.01
C ASP A 125 -27.86 14.51 -29.76
N PRO A 126 -28.51 13.69 -30.62
CA PRO A 126 -29.93 13.73 -30.98
C PRO A 126 -30.83 13.07 -29.92
N ARG A 127 -32.14 13.28 -30.06
CA ARG A 127 -33.16 12.54 -29.29
C ARG A 127 -33.19 11.07 -29.72
N PRO A 128 -33.17 10.09 -28.79
CA PRO A 128 -33.21 8.67 -29.14
C PRO A 128 -34.59 8.22 -29.66
N ASP A 129 -34.66 6.96 -30.12
CA ASP A 129 -35.93 6.25 -30.24
C ASP A 129 -36.46 5.93 -28.83
N GLU A 130 -37.71 6.28 -28.58
CA GLU A 130 -38.34 6.21 -27.26
C GLU A 130 -39.59 5.31 -27.31
N THR A 131 -39.67 4.44 -28.32
CA THR A 131 -40.79 3.51 -28.52
C THR A 131 -40.96 2.58 -27.31
N THR A 132 -42.13 2.62 -26.66
CA THR A 132 -42.41 1.76 -25.50
C THR A 132 -42.78 0.34 -25.89
N GLY A 133 -42.63 -0.62 -24.96
CA GLY A 133 -42.99 -2.03 -25.19
C GLY A 133 -41.98 -2.82 -26.04
N ILE A 134 -40.84 -2.22 -26.41
CA ILE A 134 -39.70 -2.90 -27.01
C ILE A 134 -38.46 -2.76 -26.12
N TRP A 135 -37.47 -3.62 -26.36
CA TRP A 135 -36.18 -3.55 -25.66
C TRP A 135 -35.30 -2.50 -26.33
N HIS A 136 -34.76 -1.60 -25.50
CA HIS A 136 -33.72 -0.65 -25.87
C HIS A 136 -32.43 -0.98 -25.16
N SER A 137 -31.29 -0.71 -25.79
CA SER A 137 -29.97 -0.80 -25.19
C SER A 137 -29.52 0.56 -24.65
N LEU A 138 -28.94 0.56 -23.45
CA LEU A 138 -28.36 1.74 -22.80
C LEU A 138 -26.91 1.44 -22.43
N GLU A 139 -26.01 2.35 -22.77
CA GLU A 139 -24.64 2.36 -22.30
C GLU A 139 -24.33 3.70 -21.64
N ILE A 140 -23.80 3.65 -20.42
CA ILE A 140 -23.36 4.81 -19.65
C ILE A 140 -21.87 4.64 -19.39
N THR A 141 -21.05 5.58 -19.86
CA THR A 141 -19.62 5.63 -19.55
C THR A 141 -19.37 6.78 -18.61
N ALA A 142 -18.68 6.51 -17.50
CA ALA A 142 -18.23 7.50 -16.54
C ALA A 142 -16.72 7.31 -16.33
N ILE A 143 -15.90 8.29 -16.74
CA ILE A 143 -14.43 8.23 -16.60
C ILE A 143 -13.94 9.59 -16.12
N GLY A 144 -13.43 9.64 -14.88
CA GLY A 144 -13.12 10.88 -14.20
C GLY A 144 -14.33 11.81 -14.22
N LYS A 145 -14.18 12.97 -14.84
CA LYS A 145 -15.25 13.98 -14.99
C LYS A 145 -16.04 13.87 -16.29
N SER A 146 -15.67 12.96 -17.18
CA SER A 146 -16.33 12.76 -18.46
C SER A 146 -17.46 11.73 -18.32
N LEU A 147 -18.62 12.08 -18.84
CA LEU A 147 -19.82 11.24 -18.90
C LEU A 147 -20.28 11.13 -20.35
N SER A 148 -20.74 9.95 -20.77
CA SER A 148 -21.47 9.79 -22.02
C SER A 148 -22.57 8.74 -21.89
N VAL A 149 -23.68 8.99 -22.58
CA VAL A 149 -24.85 8.12 -22.64
C VAL A 149 -25.13 7.77 -24.10
N VAL A 150 -25.26 6.48 -24.36
CA VAL A 150 -25.56 5.92 -25.67
C VAL A 150 -26.84 5.10 -25.56
N VAL A 151 -27.80 5.36 -26.45
CA VAL A 151 -29.05 4.61 -26.56
C VAL A 151 -29.11 3.99 -27.95
N ASP A 152 -29.29 2.68 -28.04
CA ASP A 152 -29.34 1.94 -29.33
C ASP A 152 -28.17 2.21 -30.27
N GLY A 153 -26.98 2.35 -29.68
CA GLY A 153 -25.74 2.61 -30.39
C GLY A 153 -25.56 4.06 -30.86
N VAL A 154 -26.45 4.97 -30.49
CA VAL A 154 -26.36 6.41 -30.77
C VAL A 154 -25.95 7.16 -29.50
N GLU A 155 -24.83 7.88 -29.52
CA GLU A 155 -24.45 8.79 -28.42
C GLU A 155 -25.45 9.95 -28.39
N VAL A 156 -26.26 9.99 -27.33
CA VAL A 156 -27.34 10.98 -27.16
C VAL A 156 -26.97 12.07 -26.19
N CYS A 157 -26.03 11.84 -25.28
CA CYS A 157 -25.60 12.83 -24.32
C CYS A 157 -24.12 12.66 -23.97
N ARG A 158 -23.38 13.76 -23.87
CA ARG A 158 -22.00 13.79 -23.36
C ARG A 158 -21.78 15.04 -22.53
N ALA A 159 -21.05 14.92 -21.43
CA ALA A 159 -20.76 16.02 -20.54
C ALA A 159 -19.38 15.89 -19.90
N ASN A 160 -18.74 17.03 -19.61
CA ASN A 160 -17.72 17.13 -18.58
C ASN A 160 -18.36 17.83 -17.37
N THR A 161 -18.28 17.21 -16.19
CA THR A 161 -18.94 17.74 -14.98
C THR A 161 -18.43 19.11 -14.54
N ASP A 162 -17.19 19.48 -14.86
CA ASP A 162 -16.68 20.83 -14.57
C ASP A 162 -17.20 21.89 -15.54
N GLU A 163 -17.57 21.50 -16.76
CA GLU A 163 -18.06 22.41 -17.81
C GLU A 163 -19.56 22.68 -17.70
N VAL A 164 -20.28 21.83 -16.96
CA VAL A 164 -21.71 21.97 -16.69
C VAL A 164 -21.89 22.53 -15.27
N PRO A 165 -22.30 23.81 -15.09
CA PRO A 165 -22.31 24.46 -13.78
C PRO A 165 -23.12 23.73 -12.70
N THR A 166 -24.18 23.02 -13.08
CA THR A 166 -25.02 22.26 -12.16
C THR A 166 -24.44 20.91 -11.75
N LEU A 167 -23.42 20.43 -12.46
CA LEU A 167 -22.67 19.19 -12.15
C LEU A 167 -21.28 19.49 -11.55
N ALA A 168 -20.93 20.77 -11.40
CA ALA A 168 -19.64 21.15 -10.86
C ALA A 168 -19.53 20.69 -9.40
N GLY A 169 -18.50 19.89 -9.11
CA GLY A 169 -18.28 19.29 -7.79
C GLY A 169 -19.01 17.97 -7.55
N SER A 170 -19.64 17.40 -8.59
CA SER A 170 -20.16 16.03 -8.58
C SER A 170 -19.14 15.01 -8.08
N ALA A 171 -19.65 13.96 -7.44
CA ALA A 171 -18.85 12.84 -6.97
C ALA A 171 -18.15 12.14 -8.15
N LEU A 172 -16.93 11.64 -7.92
CA LEU A 172 -16.21 10.83 -8.90
C LEU A 172 -16.43 9.33 -8.71
N SER A 173 -16.99 8.92 -7.56
CA SER A 173 -17.37 7.55 -7.27
C SER A 173 -18.60 7.47 -6.38
N GLY A 174 -19.30 6.35 -6.45
CA GLY A 174 -20.42 6.03 -5.57
C GLY A 174 -21.20 4.84 -6.08
N HIS A 175 -22.36 4.60 -5.50
CA HIS A 175 -23.24 3.51 -5.90
C HIS A 175 -23.88 3.79 -7.27
N ILE A 176 -24.21 2.71 -7.97
CA ILE A 176 -25.11 2.72 -9.13
C ILE A 176 -26.47 2.24 -8.63
N ALA A 177 -27.55 2.94 -8.95
CA ALA A 177 -28.90 2.51 -8.59
C ALA A 177 -29.87 2.59 -9.76
N LEU A 178 -30.87 1.71 -9.73
CA LEU A 178 -32.03 1.77 -10.59
C LEU A 178 -33.17 2.39 -9.81
N GLN A 179 -33.85 3.35 -10.42
CA GLN A 179 -35.09 3.91 -9.90
C GLN A 179 -36.25 2.97 -10.24
N SER A 180 -37.16 2.71 -9.31
CA SER A 180 -38.41 2.01 -9.62
C SER A 180 -39.25 2.80 -10.62
N SER A 181 -40.39 2.27 -11.05
CA SER A 181 -41.33 3.10 -11.79
C SER A 181 -41.94 4.15 -10.84
N HIS A 182 -41.63 5.44 -11.02
CA HIS A 182 -42.17 6.55 -10.21
C HIS A 182 -43.51 7.04 -10.76
N SER A 183 -44.45 6.11 -10.90
CA SER A 183 -45.74 6.38 -11.53
C SER A 183 -46.88 5.50 -11.00
N GLY A 184 -48.04 5.52 -11.68
CA GLY A 184 -49.22 4.76 -11.27
C GLY A 184 -48.99 3.23 -11.21
N PRO A 185 -49.85 2.48 -10.50
CA PRO A 185 -49.67 1.04 -10.23
C PRO A 185 -49.73 0.14 -11.47
N GLU A 186 -50.14 0.66 -12.64
CA GLU A 186 -50.17 -0.06 -13.92
C GLU A 186 -48.90 0.16 -14.76
N GLU A 187 -48.01 1.04 -14.32
CA GLU A 187 -46.76 1.38 -15.00
C GLU A 187 -45.61 0.52 -14.47
N TRP A 188 -44.74 0.09 -15.38
CA TRP A 188 -43.66 -0.83 -15.08
C TRP A 188 -42.42 -0.54 -15.92
N VAL A 189 -41.28 -0.96 -15.38
CA VAL A 189 -40.01 -0.99 -16.09
C VAL A 189 -39.41 -2.37 -15.97
N ARG A 190 -38.86 -2.88 -17.07
CA ARG A 190 -38.08 -4.11 -17.10
C ARG A 190 -36.63 -3.79 -17.44
N PHE A 191 -35.71 -4.40 -16.72
CA PHE A 191 -34.28 -4.36 -16.98
C PHE A 191 -33.75 -5.77 -17.22
N ARG A 192 -32.76 -5.91 -18.08
CA ARG A 192 -31.99 -7.15 -18.22
C ARG A 192 -30.59 -6.86 -18.72
N ASN A 193 -29.74 -7.90 -18.73
CA ASN A 193 -28.36 -7.81 -19.22
C ASN A 193 -27.58 -6.64 -18.58
N ILE A 194 -27.84 -6.36 -17.30
CA ILE A 194 -27.16 -5.33 -16.53
C ILE A 194 -25.74 -5.82 -16.24
N ARG A 195 -24.76 -5.15 -16.85
CA ARG A 195 -23.36 -5.54 -16.81
C ARG A 195 -22.45 -4.34 -16.81
N ILE A 196 -21.30 -4.47 -16.17
CA ILE A 196 -20.35 -3.38 -15.99
C ILE A 196 -18.95 -3.82 -16.39
N ARG A 197 -18.22 -2.93 -17.05
CA ARG A 197 -16.76 -2.99 -17.09
C ARG A 197 -16.26 -2.02 -16.02
N ASP A 198 -15.78 -2.59 -14.92
CA ASP A 198 -15.18 -1.84 -13.82
C ASP A 198 -13.73 -1.49 -14.19
N LEU A 199 -13.51 -0.23 -14.58
CA LEU A 199 -12.17 0.24 -14.95
C LEU A 199 -11.31 0.46 -13.71
N ASP A 200 -11.90 0.61 -12.53
CA ASP A 200 -11.17 0.69 -11.27
C ASP A 200 -10.58 -0.67 -10.85
N ALA A 201 -11.03 -1.76 -11.47
CA ALA A 201 -10.44 -3.07 -11.34
C ALA A 201 -9.21 -3.29 -12.25
N GLU A 202 -8.89 -2.32 -13.13
CA GLU A 202 -7.80 -2.42 -14.09
C GLU A 202 -6.56 -1.61 -13.64
N PRO A 203 -5.44 -2.25 -13.23
CA PRO A 203 -4.26 -1.53 -12.75
C PRO A 203 -3.68 -0.51 -13.72
N GLY A 204 -3.73 -0.81 -15.03
CA GLY A 204 -3.27 0.10 -16.07
C GLY A 204 -4.11 1.38 -16.17
N HIS A 205 -5.43 1.28 -15.95
CA HIS A 205 -6.33 2.43 -15.95
C HIS A 205 -6.10 3.31 -14.72
N LEU A 206 -6.00 2.72 -13.53
CA LEU A 206 -5.67 3.48 -12.31
C LEU A 206 -4.30 4.15 -12.40
N ALA A 207 -3.29 3.46 -12.94
CA ALA A 207 -1.97 4.03 -13.16
C ALA A 207 -1.96 5.18 -14.16
N TYR A 208 -2.86 5.15 -15.15
CA TYR A 208 -3.11 6.28 -16.03
C TYR A 208 -3.77 7.45 -15.27
N GLN A 209 -4.82 7.19 -14.48
CA GLN A 209 -5.51 8.23 -13.70
C GLN A 209 -4.64 8.89 -12.63
N LEU A 210 -3.68 8.15 -12.05
CA LEU A 210 -2.68 8.72 -11.14
C LEU A 210 -1.82 9.82 -11.78
N ARG A 211 -1.71 9.87 -13.11
CA ARG A 211 -0.99 10.93 -13.85
C ARG A 211 -1.84 12.17 -14.14
N SER A 212 -3.12 12.15 -13.80
CA SER A 212 -4.02 13.28 -14.06
C SER A 212 -3.52 14.55 -13.39
N ASP A 213 -3.66 15.70 -14.03
CA ASP A 213 -3.40 17.01 -13.41
C ASP A 213 -4.47 17.36 -12.37
N ASP A 214 -5.62 16.71 -12.41
CA ASP A 214 -6.71 16.90 -11.47
C ASP A 214 -6.45 16.16 -10.13
N PRO A 215 -6.31 16.88 -9.00
CA PRO A 215 -6.04 16.25 -7.72
C PRO A 215 -7.19 15.39 -7.18
N ALA A 216 -8.44 15.64 -7.59
CA ALA A 216 -9.58 14.81 -7.19
C ALA A 216 -9.54 13.46 -7.89
N ILE A 217 -9.18 13.45 -9.18
CA ILE A 217 -8.98 12.20 -9.96
C ILE A 217 -7.81 11.40 -9.39
N ARG A 218 -6.67 12.05 -9.12
CA ARG A 218 -5.52 11.35 -8.51
C ARG A 218 -5.86 10.71 -7.16
N ARG A 219 -6.63 11.40 -6.31
CA ARG A 219 -7.06 10.88 -5.01
C ARG A 219 -7.93 9.64 -5.16
N HIS A 220 -8.93 9.66 -6.05
CA HIS A 220 -9.77 8.49 -6.30
C HIS A 220 -8.94 7.33 -6.85
N ALA A 221 -8.06 7.59 -7.81
CA ALA A 221 -7.17 6.55 -8.34
C ALA A 221 -6.29 5.92 -7.25
N GLN A 222 -5.82 6.71 -6.28
CA GLN A 222 -5.06 6.21 -5.12
C GLN A 222 -5.91 5.33 -4.20
N GLU A 223 -7.14 5.74 -3.89
CA GLU A 223 -8.07 4.98 -3.05
C GLU A 223 -8.42 3.62 -3.67
N PHE A 224 -8.72 3.58 -4.96
CA PHE A 224 -9.01 2.32 -5.67
C PHE A 224 -7.74 1.49 -5.91
N SER A 225 -6.57 2.10 -6.11
CA SER A 225 -5.28 1.39 -6.13
C SER A 225 -5.05 0.62 -4.82
N ALA A 226 -5.50 1.17 -3.69
CA ALA A 226 -5.44 0.51 -2.39
C ALA A 226 -6.28 -0.77 -2.34
N ARG A 227 -7.48 -0.74 -2.95
CA ARG A 227 -8.38 -1.90 -3.04
C ARG A 227 -7.76 -3.03 -3.88
N LEU A 228 -7.01 -2.68 -4.93
CA LEU A 228 -6.29 -3.66 -5.76
C LEU A 228 -4.99 -4.19 -5.13
N GLY A 229 -4.38 -3.43 -4.23
CA GLY A 229 -3.23 -3.85 -3.44
C GLY A 229 -2.05 -4.34 -4.29
N ALA A 230 -1.70 -5.62 -4.13
CA ALA A 230 -0.55 -6.23 -4.80
C ALA A 230 -0.60 -6.17 -6.34
N ALA A 231 -1.81 -6.13 -6.93
CA ALA A 231 -1.99 -6.05 -8.38
C ALA A 231 -1.46 -4.73 -8.98
N MET A 232 -1.39 -3.66 -8.18
CA MET A 232 -0.88 -2.35 -8.63
C MET A 232 0.65 -2.28 -8.71
N VAL A 233 1.38 -3.19 -8.06
CA VAL A 233 2.83 -3.08 -7.90
C VAL A 233 3.56 -2.90 -9.25
N PRO A 234 3.31 -3.71 -10.30
CA PRO A 234 4.05 -3.55 -11.57
C PRO A 234 3.85 -2.18 -12.22
N ASP A 235 2.62 -1.66 -12.23
CA ASP A 235 2.30 -0.39 -12.87
C ASP A 235 2.79 0.81 -12.05
N LEU A 236 2.76 0.73 -10.71
CA LEU A 236 3.36 1.75 -9.85
C LEU A 236 4.89 1.79 -9.99
N LEU A 237 5.55 0.64 -10.11
CA LEU A 237 7.00 0.62 -10.34
C LEU A 237 7.36 1.14 -11.72
N ARG A 238 6.55 0.89 -12.75
CA ARG A 238 6.73 1.51 -14.07
C ARG A 238 6.58 3.03 -13.99
N LEU A 239 5.55 3.51 -13.30
CA LEU A 239 5.32 4.94 -13.06
C LEU A 239 6.50 5.59 -12.32
N HIS A 240 7.05 4.90 -11.32
CA HIS A 240 8.23 5.33 -10.58
C HIS A 240 9.51 5.30 -11.43
N ALA A 241 9.69 4.32 -12.30
CA ALA A 241 10.92 4.15 -13.08
C ALA A 241 11.02 5.11 -14.29
N GLU A 242 9.88 5.43 -14.92
CA GLU A 242 9.83 6.13 -16.21
C GLU A 242 9.22 7.55 -16.12
N GLY A 243 8.78 7.95 -14.93
CA GLY A 243 7.97 9.15 -14.73
C GLY A 243 8.74 10.47 -14.55
N THR A 244 7.98 11.56 -14.59
CA THR A 244 8.43 12.89 -14.10
C THR A 244 8.57 12.87 -12.56
N PRO A 245 9.23 13.86 -11.93
CA PRO A 245 9.28 13.94 -10.46
C PRO A 245 7.90 13.81 -9.77
N GLU A 246 6.86 14.36 -10.39
CA GLU A 246 5.48 14.29 -9.91
C GLU A 246 4.90 12.87 -10.02
N SER A 247 5.19 12.17 -11.13
CA SER A 247 4.79 10.78 -11.33
C SER A 247 5.48 9.85 -10.34
N ILE A 248 6.78 10.08 -10.08
CA ILE A 248 7.56 9.36 -9.07
C ILE A 248 6.95 9.54 -7.68
N SER A 249 6.66 10.78 -7.29
CA SER A 249 6.01 11.07 -6.01
C SER A 249 4.66 10.38 -5.90
N THR A 250 3.85 10.43 -6.96
CA THR A 250 2.51 9.85 -6.96
C THR A 250 2.56 8.31 -6.86
N ALA A 251 3.48 7.67 -7.58
CA ALA A 251 3.71 6.24 -7.44
C ALA A 251 4.14 5.87 -6.01
N ALA A 252 5.01 6.68 -5.41
CA ALA A 252 5.49 6.48 -4.05
C ALA A 252 4.36 6.62 -3.03
N ASP A 253 3.52 7.65 -3.16
CA ASP A 253 2.37 7.90 -2.29
C ASP A 253 1.33 6.78 -2.42
N ALA A 254 1.05 6.30 -3.63
CA ALA A 254 0.12 5.21 -3.87
C ALA A 254 0.61 3.88 -3.25
N LEU A 255 1.87 3.50 -3.46
CA LEU A 255 2.41 2.28 -2.85
C LEU A 255 2.50 2.40 -1.32
N THR A 256 2.85 3.58 -0.79
CA THR A 256 2.86 3.82 0.66
C THR A 256 1.47 3.65 1.25
N TYR A 257 0.43 4.14 0.57
CA TYR A 257 -0.95 3.97 1.00
C TYR A 257 -1.38 2.48 0.98
N ILE A 258 -1.03 1.73 -0.07
CA ILE A 258 -1.25 0.28 -0.15
C ILE A 258 -0.54 -0.45 1.01
N VAL A 259 0.73 -0.13 1.25
CA VAL A 259 1.53 -0.70 2.35
C VAL A 259 0.87 -0.43 3.70
N ALA A 260 0.43 0.80 3.95
CA ALA A 260 -0.23 1.18 5.20
C ALA A 260 -1.59 0.47 5.41
N GLY A 261 -2.32 0.18 4.32
CA GLY A 261 -3.58 -0.58 4.35
C GLY A 261 -3.39 -2.08 4.60
N SER A 262 -2.33 -2.67 4.05
CA SER A 262 -2.10 -4.13 4.03
C SER A 262 -1.93 -4.79 5.41
N GLY A 263 -1.62 -4.01 6.46
CA GLY A 263 -1.48 -4.50 7.83
C GLY A 263 -2.78 -4.85 8.54
N ARG A 264 -3.95 -4.58 7.93
CA ARG A 264 -5.27 -4.81 8.55
C ARG A 264 -5.75 -6.26 8.46
N ASP A 265 -5.48 -6.93 7.34
CA ASP A 265 -6.07 -8.26 7.03
C ASP A 265 -5.05 -9.39 6.77
N GLY A 266 -3.74 -9.13 6.87
CA GLY A 266 -2.64 -10.13 6.88
C GLY A 266 -2.40 -10.92 5.56
N SER A 267 -3.47 -11.29 4.86
CA SER A 267 -3.46 -11.91 3.54
C SER A 267 -2.96 -10.93 2.47
N ASP A 268 -3.41 -9.68 2.52
CA ASP A 268 -2.96 -8.60 1.63
C ASP A 268 -1.49 -8.28 1.80
N ALA A 269 -0.98 -8.25 3.05
CA ALA A 269 0.45 -8.07 3.32
C ALA A 269 1.28 -9.19 2.68
N THR A 270 0.81 -10.45 2.74
CA THR A 270 1.52 -11.59 2.15
C THR A 270 1.58 -11.49 0.61
N ALA A 271 0.46 -11.17 -0.03
CA ALA A 271 0.39 -10.99 -1.48
C ALA A 271 1.27 -9.82 -1.94
N LEU A 272 1.23 -8.70 -1.23
CA LEU A 272 2.03 -7.50 -1.51
C LEU A 272 3.53 -7.79 -1.35
N SER A 273 3.91 -8.45 -0.26
CA SER A 273 5.27 -8.90 0.02
C SER A 273 5.84 -9.77 -1.10
N ALA A 274 5.04 -10.73 -1.59
CA ALA A 274 5.42 -11.62 -2.68
C ALA A 274 5.53 -10.88 -4.02
N ALA A 275 4.62 -9.94 -4.32
CA ALA A 275 4.67 -9.12 -5.52
C ALA A 275 5.93 -8.24 -5.54
N LEU A 276 6.22 -7.52 -4.45
CA LEU A 276 7.41 -6.68 -4.32
C LEU A 276 8.71 -7.48 -4.44
N ALA A 277 8.80 -8.66 -3.82
CA ALA A 277 9.98 -9.51 -3.94
C ALA A 277 10.21 -10.02 -5.38
N ARG A 278 9.13 -10.31 -6.11
CA ARG A 278 9.20 -10.71 -7.53
C ARG A 278 9.73 -9.57 -8.38
N GLU A 279 9.21 -8.36 -8.18
CA GLU A 279 9.66 -7.18 -8.92
C GLU A 279 11.10 -6.79 -8.57
N LEU A 280 11.52 -6.90 -7.29
CA LEU A 280 12.89 -6.62 -6.88
C LEU A 280 13.93 -7.47 -7.63
N ALA A 281 13.58 -8.72 -7.94
CA ALA A 281 14.41 -9.64 -8.72
C ALA A 281 14.42 -9.35 -10.24
N GLY A 282 13.58 -8.42 -10.70
CA GLY A 282 13.52 -7.95 -12.08
C GLY A 282 14.63 -6.95 -12.44
N THR A 283 14.48 -6.30 -13.59
CA THR A 283 15.49 -5.40 -14.18
C THR A 283 15.18 -3.92 -13.96
N TRP A 284 14.61 -3.55 -12.80
CA TRP A 284 14.28 -2.17 -12.50
C TRP A 284 15.53 -1.31 -12.25
N PRO A 285 15.49 0.01 -12.56
CA PRO A 285 16.58 0.93 -12.22
C PRO A 285 16.87 0.96 -10.71
N THR A 286 18.12 1.23 -10.33
CA THR A 286 18.56 1.26 -8.93
C THR A 286 17.67 2.09 -8.00
N PRO A 287 17.21 3.32 -8.36
CA PRO A 287 16.30 4.07 -7.49
C PRO A 287 14.96 3.35 -7.24
N THR A 288 14.43 2.65 -8.25
CA THR A 288 13.18 1.89 -8.12
C THR A 288 13.39 0.64 -7.28
N ARG A 289 14.53 -0.05 -7.41
CA ARG A 289 14.86 -1.20 -6.56
C ARG A 289 15.07 -0.78 -5.09
N ALA A 290 15.71 0.38 -4.85
CA ALA A 290 15.82 0.94 -3.51
C ALA A 290 14.45 1.25 -2.90
N PHE A 291 13.53 1.83 -3.69
CA PHE A 291 12.15 2.07 -3.27
C PHE A 291 11.39 0.77 -2.92
N VAL A 292 11.58 -0.31 -3.71
CA VAL A 292 11.00 -1.63 -3.40
C VAL A 292 11.56 -2.19 -2.08
N LEU A 293 12.86 -2.01 -1.82
CA LEU A 293 13.48 -2.43 -0.55
C LEU A 293 12.90 -1.69 0.66
N GLU A 294 12.62 -0.39 0.53
CA GLU A 294 11.94 0.40 1.57
C GLU A 294 10.53 -0.13 1.86
N ALA A 295 9.76 -0.44 0.80
CA ALA A 295 8.43 -1.05 0.96
C ALA A 295 8.51 -2.44 1.62
N LEU A 296 9.44 -3.30 1.17
CA LEU A 296 9.68 -4.61 1.79
C LEU A 296 10.17 -4.51 3.24
N ALA A 297 10.80 -3.41 3.65
CA ALA A 297 11.16 -3.21 5.05
C ALA A 297 9.93 -3.00 5.96
N LEU A 298 8.77 -2.65 5.38
CA LEU A 298 7.51 -2.42 6.08
C LEU A 298 6.59 -3.65 6.04
N VAL A 299 6.52 -4.36 4.91
CA VAL A 299 5.58 -5.47 4.67
C VAL A 299 6.26 -6.82 4.35
N GLY A 300 7.59 -6.83 4.31
CA GLY A 300 8.39 -8.01 3.99
C GLY A 300 8.17 -9.15 4.97
N SER A 301 8.16 -10.37 4.42
CA SER A 301 8.19 -11.59 5.22
C SER A 301 9.53 -12.31 5.04
N SER A 302 9.77 -13.37 5.81
CA SER A 302 10.96 -14.21 5.65
C SER A 302 11.09 -14.81 4.24
N ALA A 303 9.99 -14.92 3.48
CA ALA A 303 9.99 -15.39 2.09
C ALA A 303 10.70 -14.42 1.13
N CYS A 304 10.81 -13.13 1.47
CA CYS A 304 11.47 -12.11 0.65
C CYS A 304 12.98 -12.07 0.87
N VAL A 305 13.48 -12.70 1.94
CA VAL A 305 14.90 -12.65 2.33
C VAL A 305 15.84 -13.03 1.18
N PRO A 306 15.61 -14.07 0.37
CA PRO A 306 16.51 -14.39 -0.74
C PRO A 306 16.62 -13.27 -1.78
N ALA A 307 15.49 -12.64 -2.15
CA ALA A 307 15.47 -11.55 -3.13
C ALA A 307 16.16 -10.29 -2.58
N ILE A 308 15.96 -9.98 -1.30
CA ILE A 308 16.60 -8.85 -0.63
C ILE A 308 18.11 -9.10 -0.45
N ALA A 309 18.50 -10.32 -0.06
CA ALA A 309 19.90 -10.68 0.16
C ALA A 309 20.73 -10.58 -1.13
N ALA A 310 20.15 -10.90 -2.28
CA ALA A 310 20.81 -10.72 -3.59
C ALA A 310 21.20 -9.26 -3.88
N CYS A 311 20.53 -8.30 -3.23
CA CYS A 311 20.85 -6.86 -3.37
C CYS A 311 21.99 -6.40 -2.45
N LEU A 312 22.48 -7.24 -1.52
CA LEU A 312 23.59 -6.89 -0.64
C LEU A 312 24.91 -6.75 -1.39
N ASP A 313 25.10 -7.51 -2.48
CA ASP A 313 26.31 -7.49 -3.30
C ASP A 313 26.37 -6.28 -4.24
N GLU A 314 25.34 -5.43 -4.25
CA GLU A 314 25.29 -4.22 -5.06
C GLU A 314 25.58 -2.99 -4.18
N PRO A 315 26.69 -2.26 -4.38
CA PRO A 315 27.14 -1.22 -3.44
C PRO A 315 26.08 -0.16 -3.10
N VAL A 316 25.25 0.23 -4.08
CA VAL A 316 24.20 1.24 -3.89
C VAL A 316 22.99 0.66 -3.14
N LEU A 317 22.71 -0.63 -3.29
CA LEU A 317 21.55 -1.29 -2.66
C LEU A 317 21.90 -2.01 -1.34
N ALA A 318 23.19 -2.16 -1.01
CA ALA A 318 23.64 -2.86 0.19
C ALA A 318 23.02 -2.31 1.47
N HIS A 319 23.00 -0.98 1.63
CA HIS A 319 22.42 -0.33 2.82
C HIS A 319 20.90 -0.50 2.92
N PRO A 320 20.08 -0.17 1.90
CA PRO A 320 18.63 -0.40 1.97
C PRO A 320 18.29 -1.89 2.09
N ALA A 321 19.04 -2.80 1.47
CA ALA A 321 18.85 -4.24 1.62
C ALA A 321 19.11 -4.70 3.05
N ALA A 322 20.21 -4.26 3.66
CA ALA A 322 20.51 -4.59 5.06
C ALA A 322 19.47 -4.02 6.03
N SER A 323 18.96 -2.81 5.76
CA SER A 323 17.88 -2.20 6.52
C SER A 323 16.58 -3.01 6.43
N ALA A 324 16.21 -3.44 5.22
CA ALA A 324 15.03 -4.28 5.00
C ALA A 324 15.16 -5.64 5.72
N LEU A 325 16.32 -6.31 5.61
CA LEU A 325 16.59 -7.56 6.33
C LEU A 325 16.54 -7.38 7.86
N SER A 326 17.09 -6.27 8.36
CA SER A 326 17.07 -5.96 9.79
C SER A 326 15.64 -5.81 10.33
N ARG A 327 14.76 -5.16 9.55
CA ARG A 327 13.36 -4.95 9.92
C ARG A 327 12.52 -6.22 9.81
N ILE A 328 12.76 -7.05 8.78
CA ILE A 328 12.10 -8.36 8.63
C ILE A 328 12.53 -9.29 9.77
N GLY A 329 13.83 -9.32 10.05
CA GLY A 329 14.42 -10.13 11.10
C GLY A 329 14.27 -11.64 10.91
N GLY A 330 14.43 -12.38 12.02
CA GLY A 330 14.38 -13.83 12.03
C GLY A 330 15.67 -14.54 11.56
N PRO A 331 15.74 -15.87 11.70
CA PRO A 331 16.98 -16.63 11.48
C PRO A 331 17.57 -16.50 10.08
N THR A 332 16.72 -16.49 9.05
CA THR A 332 17.16 -16.40 7.65
C THR A 332 17.74 -15.03 7.31
N ALA A 333 17.18 -13.94 7.86
CA ALA A 333 17.75 -12.60 7.69
C ALA A 333 19.08 -12.47 8.43
N ILE A 334 19.19 -13.03 9.65
CA ILE A 334 20.45 -13.08 10.40
C ILE A 334 21.51 -13.84 9.62
N GLU A 335 21.15 -14.98 9.01
CA GLU A 335 22.06 -15.79 8.19
C GLU A 335 22.53 -15.00 6.96
N ALA A 336 21.62 -14.35 6.23
CA ALA A 336 21.94 -13.53 5.05
C ALA A 336 22.90 -12.38 5.40
N LEU A 337 22.61 -11.63 6.46
CA LEU A 337 23.50 -10.55 6.93
C LEU A 337 24.84 -11.12 7.42
N SER A 338 24.83 -12.24 8.15
CA SER A 338 26.06 -12.87 8.65
C SER A 338 26.98 -13.31 7.51
N ALA A 339 26.42 -13.85 6.42
CA ALA A 339 27.18 -14.21 5.23
C ALA A 339 27.84 -12.97 4.60
N ALA A 340 27.08 -11.87 4.43
CA ALA A 340 27.59 -10.63 3.87
C ALA A 340 28.69 -9.97 4.73
N VAL A 341 28.61 -10.05 6.07
CA VAL A 341 29.69 -9.57 6.97
C VAL A 341 31.02 -10.26 6.68
N THR A 342 30.99 -11.55 6.31
CA THR A 342 32.18 -12.35 5.98
C THR A 342 32.54 -12.34 4.49
N GLY A 343 31.76 -11.61 3.69
CA GLY A 343 31.93 -11.51 2.24
C GLY A 343 33.15 -10.68 1.82
N PRO A 344 33.50 -10.73 0.53
CA PRO A 344 34.63 -9.99 -0.01
C PRO A 344 34.36 -8.49 -0.20
N ASP A 345 33.08 -8.09 -0.34
CA ASP A 345 32.70 -6.70 -0.57
C ASP A 345 32.60 -5.91 0.74
N LEU A 346 33.34 -4.81 0.82
CA LEU A 346 33.44 -4.00 2.05
C LEU A 346 32.15 -3.23 2.34
N GLU A 347 31.47 -2.71 1.32
CA GLU A 347 30.24 -1.93 1.50
C GLU A 347 29.10 -2.84 1.97
N ALA A 348 28.96 -4.02 1.36
CA ALA A 348 28.05 -5.09 1.78
C ALA A 348 28.32 -5.50 3.23
N ALA A 349 29.59 -5.71 3.59
CA ALA A 349 29.96 -6.10 4.94
C ALA A 349 29.63 -5.00 5.97
N LEU A 350 29.89 -3.73 5.65
CA LEU A 350 29.56 -2.59 6.53
C LEU A 350 28.04 -2.41 6.70
N ALA A 351 27.28 -2.51 5.61
CA ALA A 351 25.83 -2.49 5.65
C ALA A 351 25.28 -3.63 6.51
N ALA A 352 25.83 -4.84 6.35
CA ALA A 352 25.40 -6.01 7.11
C ALA A 352 25.73 -5.92 8.61
N VAL A 353 26.90 -5.36 8.97
CA VAL A 353 27.25 -5.04 10.37
C VAL A 353 26.22 -4.07 10.97
N SER A 354 25.84 -3.03 10.22
CA SER A 354 24.81 -2.08 10.66
C SER A 354 23.45 -2.79 10.84
N GLY A 355 23.05 -3.62 9.88
CA GLY A 355 21.80 -4.38 9.92
C GLY A 355 21.71 -5.27 11.18
N LEU A 356 22.74 -6.07 11.46
CA LEU A 356 22.82 -6.92 12.64
C LEU A 356 22.82 -6.11 13.95
N SER A 357 23.52 -4.97 13.98
CA SER A 357 23.51 -4.10 15.15
C SER A 357 22.13 -3.50 15.43
N THR A 358 21.35 -3.17 14.40
CA THR A 358 19.99 -2.63 14.54
C THR A 358 19.00 -3.69 15.03
N MET A 359 19.19 -4.97 14.66
CA MET A 359 18.34 -6.08 15.12
C MET A 359 18.42 -6.31 16.64
N GLY A 360 19.51 -5.90 17.29
CA GLY A 360 19.65 -5.97 18.74
C GLY A 360 20.29 -7.26 19.27
N SER A 361 20.22 -7.40 20.60
CA SER A 361 21.05 -8.31 21.39
C SER A 361 21.03 -9.77 20.94
N GLY A 362 22.20 -10.32 20.62
CA GLY A 362 22.38 -11.74 20.26
C GLY A 362 22.40 -12.03 18.76
N SER A 363 21.92 -11.12 17.91
CA SER A 363 21.87 -11.34 16.46
C SER A 363 23.26 -11.28 15.83
N GLY A 364 23.65 -12.35 15.12
CA GLY A 364 24.88 -12.38 14.32
C GLY A 364 26.19 -12.18 15.11
N LEU A 365 26.20 -12.39 16.43
CA LEU A 365 27.39 -12.14 17.27
C LEU A 365 28.63 -12.90 16.79
N HIS A 366 28.45 -14.12 16.28
CA HIS A 366 29.55 -14.91 15.72
C HIS A 366 30.17 -14.24 14.47
N ALA A 367 29.32 -13.77 13.55
CA ALA A 367 29.79 -13.09 12.35
C ALA A 367 30.46 -11.75 12.68
N LEU A 368 29.88 -10.97 13.59
CA LEU A 368 30.49 -9.73 14.09
C LEU A 368 31.86 -9.99 14.75
N ALA A 369 31.97 -11.05 15.56
CA ALA A 369 33.25 -11.46 16.16
C ALA A 369 34.28 -11.87 15.10
N SER A 370 33.86 -12.62 14.07
CA SER A 370 34.73 -13.01 12.95
C SER A 370 35.26 -11.79 12.17
N ALA A 371 34.44 -10.74 12.01
CA ALA A 371 34.83 -9.52 11.29
C ALA A 371 35.99 -8.75 11.94
N LEU A 372 36.31 -8.99 13.22
CA LEU A 372 37.52 -8.45 13.85
C LEU A 372 38.81 -9.05 13.28
N GLY A 373 38.74 -10.14 12.53
CA GLY A 373 39.87 -10.67 11.76
C GLY A 373 40.04 -10.04 10.38
N ALA A 374 39.15 -9.14 9.96
CA ALA A 374 39.16 -8.59 8.59
C ALA A 374 40.40 -7.72 8.32
N ALA A 375 40.87 -7.75 7.07
CA ALA A 375 41.98 -6.90 6.63
C ALA A 375 41.66 -5.40 6.77
N SER A 376 40.43 -5.01 6.46
CA SER A 376 39.96 -3.62 6.54
C SER A 376 39.81 -3.15 7.99
N PRO A 377 40.56 -2.14 8.44
CA PRO A 377 40.39 -1.57 9.78
C PRO A 377 39.01 -0.92 9.98
N VAL A 378 38.40 -0.42 8.91
CA VAL A 378 37.05 0.18 8.96
C VAL A 378 36.03 -0.89 9.34
N LEU A 379 36.08 -2.07 8.70
CA LEU A 379 35.18 -3.18 9.04
C LEU A 379 35.41 -3.67 10.48
N ARG A 380 36.66 -3.80 10.93
CA ARG A 380 36.98 -4.17 12.31
C ARG A 380 36.41 -3.16 13.32
N ALA A 381 36.56 -1.86 13.06
CA ALA A 381 36.05 -0.80 13.92
C ALA A 381 34.51 -0.78 13.99
N SER A 382 33.84 -1.01 12.85
CA SER A 382 32.39 -1.13 12.80
C SER A 382 31.89 -2.36 13.55
N ALA A 383 32.53 -3.51 13.35
CA ALA A 383 32.16 -4.76 14.01
C ALA A 383 32.34 -4.69 15.53
N VAL A 384 33.45 -4.12 16.03
CA VAL A 384 33.64 -3.94 17.48
C VAL A 384 32.65 -2.94 18.07
N THR A 385 32.29 -1.90 17.32
CA THR A 385 31.25 -0.95 17.72
C THR A 385 29.90 -1.65 17.87
N ALA A 386 29.51 -2.46 16.88
CA ALA A 386 28.29 -3.26 16.92
C ALA A 386 28.29 -4.23 18.10
N LEU A 387 29.38 -4.98 18.34
CA LEU A 387 29.53 -5.85 19.51
C LEU A 387 29.40 -5.08 20.83
N GLY A 388 29.91 -3.84 20.92
CA GLY A 388 29.69 -3.00 22.10
C GLY A 388 28.21 -2.67 22.35
N SER A 389 27.43 -2.51 21.29
CA SER A 389 26.00 -2.19 21.35
C SER A 389 25.13 -3.41 21.63
N VAL A 390 25.35 -4.53 20.92
CA VAL A 390 24.47 -5.72 20.97
C VAL A 390 25.09 -6.95 21.61
N GLY A 391 26.39 -6.91 21.94
CA GLY A 391 27.13 -8.03 22.51
C GLY A 391 26.69 -8.39 23.93
N THR A 392 26.97 -9.61 24.32
CA THR A 392 26.75 -10.17 25.67
C THR A 392 28.08 -10.36 26.39
N GLU A 393 28.06 -10.83 27.64
CA GLU A 393 29.26 -11.27 28.38
C GLU A 393 30.17 -12.21 27.55
N ALA A 394 29.59 -13.08 26.72
CA ALA A 394 30.33 -14.00 25.86
C ALA A 394 31.19 -13.29 24.79
N THR A 395 30.86 -12.05 24.46
CA THR A 395 31.60 -11.23 23.48
C THR A 395 32.72 -10.41 24.12
N ALA A 396 32.74 -10.29 25.46
CA ALA A 396 33.73 -9.50 26.19
C ALA A 396 35.19 -9.85 25.83
N PRO A 397 35.61 -11.13 25.73
CA PRO A 397 36.99 -11.46 25.37
C PRO A 397 37.40 -10.94 24.00
N VAL A 398 36.48 -10.98 23.04
CA VAL A 398 36.71 -10.58 21.65
C VAL A 398 36.83 -9.05 21.55
N ILE A 399 35.96 -8.30 22.25
CA ILE A 399 36.04 -6.83 22.30
C ILE A 399 37.32 -6.39 23.02
N VAL A 400 37.70 -7.04 24.12
CA VAL A 400 38.93 -6.73 24.86
C VAL A 400 40.19 -6.98 24.02
N ALA A 401 40.20 -8.01 23.17
CA ALA A 401 41.32 -8.25 22.26
C ALA A 401 41.52 -7.07 21.27
N ALA A 402 40.44 -6.44 20.81
CA ALA A 402 40.48 -5.30 19.89
C ALA A 402 41.10 -4.03 20.50
N LEU A 403 41.22 -3.93 21.84
CA LEU A 403 41.96 -2.84 22.49
C LEU A 403 43.45 -2.83 22.11
N ARG A 404 43.96 -3.93 21.54
CA ARG A 404 45.35 -4.08 21.10
C ARG A 404 45.49 -4.08 19.57
N ASP A 405 44.45 -3.69 18.84
CA ASP A 405 44.51 -3.64 17.38
C ASP A 405 45.62 -2.69 16.90
N GLY A 406 46.28 -3.06 15.79
CA GLY A 406 47.34 -2.25 15.18
C GLY A 406 46.84 -0.88 14.70
N ASN A 407 45.54 -0.76 14.39
CA ASN A 407 44.94 0.49 13.94
C ASN A 407 44.34 1.30 15.13
N PRO A 408 44.72 2.59 15.29
CA PRO A 408 44.19 3.44 16.38
C PRO A 408 42.68 3.62 16.38
N ALA A 409 42.03 3.68 15.21
CA ALA A 409 40.58 3.83 15.13
C ALA A 409 39.84 2.60 15.67
N VAL A 410 40.38 1.39 15.42
CA VAL A 410 39.83 0.15 15.98
C VAL A 410 40.00 0.12 17.50
N ARG A 411 41.15 0.55 18.02
CA ARG A 411 41.36 0.64 19.49
C ARG A 411 40.40 1.63 20.15
N ALA A 412 40.18 2.79 19.53
CA ALA A 412 39.22 3.78 20.03
C ALA A 412 37.79 3.21 20.03
N ALA A 413 37.39 2.55 18.95
CA ALA A 413 36.09 1.87 18.85
C ALA A 413 35.94 0.77 19.92
N ALA A 414 36.98 -0.05 20.11
CA ALA A 414 37.03 -1.09 21.14
C ALA A 414 36.91 -0.50 22.54
N HIS A 415 37.59 0.62 22.82
CA HIS A 415 37.49 1.31 24.10
C HIS A 415 36.05 1.75 24.38
N SER A 416 35.40 2.44 23.43
CA SER A 416 33.99 2.83 23.58
C SER A 416 33.05 1.61 23.71
N ALA A 417 33.32 0.53 22.97
CA ALA A 417 32.54 -0.71 23.03
C ALA A 417 32.63 -1.40 24.40
N VAL A 418 33.83 -1.46 24.98
CA VAL A 418 34.06 -1.99 26.34
C VAL A 418 33.28 -1.20 27.38
N LEU A 419 33.31 0.14 27.32
CA LEU A 419 32.56 0.97 28.26
C LEU A 419 31.04 0.75 28.13
N ARG A 420 30.51 0.71 26.90
CA ARG A 420 29.09 0.42 26.66
C ARG A 420 28.70 -0.95 27.21
N LEU A 421 29.49 -1.98 26.96
CA LEU A 421 29.22 -3.32 27.46
C LEU A 421 29.31 -3.37 29.00
N ALA A 422 30.31 -2.74 29.61
CA ALA A 422 30.46 -2.67 31.07
C ALA A 422 29.26 -1.98 31.73
N THR A 423 28.79 -0.86 31.16
CA THR A 423 27.59 -0.17 31.65
C THR A 423 26.36 -1.07 31.59
N ARG A 424 26.16 -1.81 30.49
CA ARG A 424 25.02 -2.73 30.36
C ARG A 424 25.09 -3.92 31.30
N LEU A 425 26.30 -4.46 31.51
CA LEU A 425 26.52 -5.61 32.38
C LEU A 425 26.61 -5.24 33.86
N TRP A 426 26.61 -3.96 34.23
CA TRP A 426 26.90 -3.55 35.60
C TRP A 426 25.98 -4.19 36.65
N GLU A 427 24.68 -4.21 36.38
CA GLU A 427 23.68 -4.77 37.28
C GLU A 427 23.57 -6.30 37.16
N SER A 428 23.82 -6.86 35.97
CA SER A 428 23.61 -8.30 35.71
C SER A 428 24.84 -9.17 35.94
N ASP A 429 26.04 -8.65 35.65
CA ASP A 429 27.34 -9.30 35.81
C ASP A 429 28.43 -8.26 36.16
N ARG A 430 28.38 -7.83 37.42
CA ARG A 430 29.28 -6.81 37.96
C ARG A 430 30.75 -7.24 37.90
N SER A 431 31.03 -8.54 37.98
CA SER A 431 32.39 -9.09 37.87
C SER A 431 32.97 -8.87 36.48
N THR A 432 32.23 -9.23 35.43
CA THR A 432 32.65 -8.96 34.05
C THR A 432 32.72 -7.46 33.77
N ALA A 433 31.78 -6.66 34.29
CA ALA A 433 31.81 -5.20 34.13
C ALA A 433 33.07 -4.56 34.76
N HIS A 434 33.47 -4.98 35.97
CA HIS A 434 34.72 -4.54 36.58
C HIS A 434 35.95 -4.93 35.75
N LEU A 435 36.03 -6.19 35.31
CA LEU A 435 37.13 -6.66 34.47
C LEU A 435 37.22 -5.84 33.18
N LEU A 436 36.10 -5.53 32.54
CA LEU A 436 36.04 -4.71 31.34
C LEU A 436 36.60 -3.29 31.59
N LEU A 437 36.19 -2.64 32.68
CA LEU A 437 36.69 -1.30 33.05
C LEU A 437 38.20 -1.30 33.31
N GLU A 438 38.71 -2.30 34.03
CA GLU A 438 40.16 -2.46 34.25
C GLU A 438 40.93 -2.60 32.94
N ARG A 439 40.41 -3.43 32.02
CA ARG A 439 41.03 -3.63 30.70
C ARG A 439 41.02 -2.36 29.87
N ALA A 440 39.93 -1.58 29.90
CA ALA A 440 39.84 -0.28 29.24
C ALA A 440 40.89 0.70 29.79
N ILE A 441 40.97 0.87 31.11
CA ILE A 441 41.95 1.76 31.77
C ILE A 441 43.38 1.32 31.44
N GLY A 442 43.66 0.02 31.51
CA GLY A 442 45.00 -0.53 31.26
C GLY A 442 45.46 -0.40 29.81
N ALA A 443 44.52 -0.46 28.85
CA ALA A 443 44.81 -0.38 27.42
C ALA A 443 44.68 1.03 26.81
N ALA A 444 44.15 2.01 27.56
CA ALA A 444 44.00 3.38 27.09
C ALA A 444 45.35 3.98 26.64
N ASP A 445 45.42 4.35 25.36
CA ASP A 445 46.58 4.94 24.68
C ASP A 445 46.55 6.48 24.67
N SER A 446 45.41 7.08 25.04
CA SER A 446 45.24 8.52 25.22
C SER A 446 44.70 8.85 26.61
N ARG A 447 44.98 10.07 27.08
CA ARG A 447 44.42 10.60 28.33
C ARG A 447 42.89 10.63 28.27
N VAL A 448 42.31 11.01 27.13
CA VAL A 448 40.84 11.05 26.93
C VAL A 448 40.20 9.68 27.13
N ALA A 449 40.78 8.62 26.55
CA ALA A 449 40.28 7.26 26.75
C ALA A 449 40.39 6.86 28.23
N ARG A 450 41.53 7.13 28.87
CA ARG A 450 41.77 6.80 30.28
C ARG A 450 40.77 7.50 31.21
N VAL A 451 40.58 8.81 31.05
CA VAL A 451 39.60 9.60 31.80
C VAL A 451 38.19 9.06 31.56
N SER A 452 37.81 8.75 30.31
CA SER A 452 36.48 8.21 29.99
C SER A 452 36.19 6.88 30.69
N ALA A 453 37.17 5.98 30.76
CA ALA A 453 37.01 4.71 31.47
C ALA A 453 36.91 4.88 32.99
N LEU A 454 37.67 5.82 33.55
CA LEU A 454 37.62 6.16 34.97
C LEU A 454 36.28 6.81 35.33
N VAL A 455 35.77 7.74 34.53
CA VAL A 455 34.45 8.34 34.71
C VAL A 455 33.37 7.26 34.68
N ALA A 456 33.43 6.32 33.75
CA ALA A 456 32.50 5.20 33.69
C ALA A 456 32.56 4.35 34.97
N ALA A 457 33.75 4.02 35.47
CA ALA A 457 33.91 3.27 36.71
C ALA A 457 33.29 4.00 37.92
N ILE A 458 33.57 5.31 38.06
CA ILE A 458 33.03 6.13 39.16
C ILE A 458 31.51 6.23 39.08
N ARG A 459 30.95 6.52 37.89
CA ARG A 459 29.50 6.66 37.70
C ARG A 459 28.72 5.37 37.93
N LEU A 460 29.32 4.24 37.59
CA LEU A 460 28.74 2.93 37.88
C LEU A 460 28.82 2.59 39.39
N GLY A 461 29.60 3.32 40.18
CA GLY A 461 29.75 3.11 41.62
C GLY A 461 30.80 2.06 41.95
N ALA A 462 31.90 2.04 41.18
CA ALA A 462 33.13 1.42 41.62
C ALA A 462 33.71 2.23 42.80
N ASP A 463 33.97 1.57 43.92
CA ASP A 463 34.55 2.21 45.09
C ASP A 463 36.08 2.35 44.96
N ASP A 464 36.69 3.13 45.86
CA ASP A 464 38.14 3.35 45.92
C ASP A 464 38.96 2.05 46.08
N ALA A 465 38.33 0.98 46.56
CA ALA A 465 38.94 -0.35 46.69
C ALA A 465 38.88 -1.16 45.39
N SER A 466 38.10 -0.72 44.39
CA SER A 466 37.99 -1.42 43.11
C SER A 466 39.34 -1.45 42.40
N PRO A 467 39.69 -2.57 41.74
CA PRO A 467 40.98 -2.64 41.06
C PRO A 467 41.05 -1.70 39.84
N ALA A 468 39.90 -1.27 39.28
CA ALA A 468 39.83 -0.24 38.25
C ALA A 468 40.35 1.13 38.72
N LEU A 469 39.87 1.66 39.86
CA LEU A 469 40.34 2.94 40.40
C LEU A 469 41.78 2.84 40.91
N THR A 470 42.14 1.71 41.51
CA THR A 470 43.52 1.42 41.93
C THR A 470 44.48 1.45 40.73
N LEU A 471 44.12 0.81 39.62
CA LEU A 471 44.90 0.80 38.40
C LEU A 471 44.98 2.20 37.76
N GLY A 472 43.89 2.97 37.82
CA GLY A 472 43.85 4.36 37.40
C GLY A 472 44.90 5.21 38.11
N ARG A 473 44.88 5.22 39.45
CA ARG A 473 45.82 5.98 40.30
C ARG A 473 47.26 5.54 40.08
N ALA A 474 47.49 4.24 39.81
CA ALA A 474 48.82 3.73 39.50
C ALA A 474 49.38 4.21 38.16
N ARG A 475 48.52 4.62 37.21
CA ARG A 475 48.93 5.03 35.86
C ARG A 475 48.93 6.52 35.62
N ASP A 476 47.95 7.23 36.16
CA ASP A 476 47.72 8.65 35.87
C ASP A 476 46.83 9.28 36.95
N VAL A 477 47.44 9.84 38.00
CA VAL A 477 46.71 10.45 39.13
C VAL A 477 45.87 11.64 38.66
N GLU A 478 46.40 12.46 37.76
CA GLU A 478 45.68 13.63 37.24
C GLU A 478 44.42 13.22 36.45
N ALA A 479 44.48 12.12 35.69
CA ALA A 479 43.30 11.58 35.00
C ALA A 479 42.22 11.08 35.98
N VAL A 480 42.61 10.58 37.16
CA VAL A 480 41.65 10.18 38.21
C VAL A 480 40.97 11.40 38.81
N GLU A 481 41.74 12.43 39.20
CA GLU A 481 41.19 13.69 39.74
C GLU A 481 40.26 14.39 38.74
N GLU A 482 40.62 14.36 37.45
CA GLU A 482 39.79 14.88 36.36
C GLU A 482 38.50 14.07 36.21
N ALA A 483 38.59 12.73 36.26
CA ALA A 483 37.42 11.86 36.19
C ALA A 483 36.45 12.04 37.37
N GLU A 484 36.97 12.17 38.60
CA GLU A 484 36.16 12.45 39.80
C GLU A 484 35.39 13.77 39.66
N ARG A 485 36.06 14.81 39.13
CA ARG A 485 35.43 16.11 38.88
C ARG A 485 34.31 16.03 37.83
N ILE A 486 34.56 15.32 36.72
CA ILE A 486 33.57 15.14 35.65
C ILE A 486 32.38 14.30 36.15
N ALA A 487 32.64 13.25 36.94
CA ALA A 487 31.60 12.36 37.44
C ALA A 487 30.64 13.05 38.44
N GLN A 488 31.10 14.09 39.15
CA GLN A 488 30.28 14.91 40.04
C GLN A 488 29.39 15.93 39.31
N THR A 489 29.60 16.12 38.00
CA THR A 489 28.77 17.01 37.18
C THR A 489 27.53 16.24 36.72
N PRO A 490 26.31 16.80 36.90
CA PRO A 490 25.05 16.12 36.60
C PRO A 490 24.91 15.67 35.15
#